data_AF-A0A7C7R9G3-F1
#
_entry.id   AF-A0A7C7R9G3-F1
#
_cell.length_a   1.000
_cell.length_b   1.000
_cell.length_c   1.000
_cell.angle_alpha   90.00
_cell.angle_beta   90.00
_cell.angle_gamma   90.00
#
_symmetry.space_group_name_H-M   'P 1'
#
loop_
_entity.id
_entity.type
_entity.pdbx_description
1 polymer ?
#
loop_
_entity_poly.entity_id
_entity_poly.type
_entity_poly.pdbx_seq_one_letter_code
_entity_poly.pdbx_strand_id
1 'polypeptide(L)'
;MTRPRVFLGWLILILVLSACQTATPSPTPVPTSTAAVEAGPVQGPTATLVPPAATATPGASTAPTTPPFAPAVQAPLSKDANSYFAASGKCVRCHVGLRDQSGAEVNQATLWRASPMANAAVDPYYQAAVSNEI
;
A
#
# COMPACT_ATOMS: atom_id res chain seq x y z
N MET A 1 3.91 -0.03 64.60
CA MET A 1 3.09 -1.09 63.98
C MET A 1 2.60 -0.60 62.62
N THR A 2 3.41 -0.79 61.57
CA THR A 2 3.07 -0.45 60.19
C THR A 2 1.99 -1.43 59.70
N ARG A 3 0.86 -0.88 59.23
CA ARG A 3 -0.30 -1.67 58.82
C ARG A 3 0.06 -2.54 57.61
N PRO A 4 -0.14 -3.88 57.65
CA PRO A 4 0.31 -4.80 56.60
C PRO A 4 -0.27 -4.48 55.21
N ARG A 5 -1.41 -3.77 55.16
CA ARG A 5 -2.03 -3.29 53.92
C ARG A 5 -1.23 -2.21 53.18
N VAL A 6 -0.48 -1.37 53.92
CA VAL A 6 0.36 -0.32 53.32
C VAL A 6 1.62 -0.92 52.71
N PHE A 7 2.17 -1.95 53.36
CA PHE A 7 3.32 -2.71 52.85
C PHE A 7 2.99 -3.46 51.56
N LEU A 8 1.82 -4.10 51.48
CA LEU A 8 1.37 -4.79 50.27
C LEU A 8 1.15 -3.83 49.10
N GLY A 9 0.59 -2.63 49.35
CA GLY A 9 0.42 -1.61 48.32
C GLY A 9 1.75 -1.11 47.73
N TRP A 10 2.74 -0.87 48.60
CA TRP A 10 4.08 -0.49 48.18
C TRP A 10 4.79 -1.60 47.38
N LEU A 11 4.62 -2.85 47.79
CA LEU A 11 5.23 -3.99 47.10
C LEU A 11 4.66 -4.19 45.70
N ILE A 12 3.35 -4.02 45.53
CA ILE A 12 2.69 -4.05 44.20
C ILE A 12 3.17 -2.88 43.33
N LEU A 13 3.28 -1.67 43.90
CA LEU A 13 3.75 -0.49 43.16
C LEU A 13 5.19 -0.69 42.63
N ILE A 14 6.10 -1.22 43.46
CA ILE A 14 7.49 -1.50 43.06
C ILE A 14 7.53 -2.56 41.95
N LEU A 15 6.70 -3.61 42.04
CA LEU A 15 6.59 -4.65 41.01
C LEU A 15 6.12 -4.08 39.67
N VAL A 16 5.15 -3.16 39.67
CA VAL A 16 4.66 -2.50 38.45
C VAL A 16 5.73 -1.58 37.85
N LEU A 17 6.47 -0.82 38.67
CA LEU A 17 7.55 0.05 38.17
C LEU A 17 8.74 -0.74 37.62
N SER A 18 9.06 -1.90 38.21
CA SER A 18 10.18 -2.74 37.77
C SER A 18 9.90 -3.47 36.44
N ALA A 19 8.64 -3.59 36.04
CA ALA A 19 8.22 -4.20 34.77
C ALA A 19 8.36 -3.26 33.55
N CYS A 20 8.68 -1.98 33.77
CA CYS A 20 8.93 -1.00 32.69
C CYS A 20 10.39 -0.98 32.19
N GLN A 21 11.23 -1.92 32.59
CA GLN A 21 12.56 -2.07 32.00
C GLN A 21 12.41 -2.63 30.59
N THR A 22 12.38 -1.72 29.61
CA THR A 22 12.43 -2.05 28.18
C THR A 22 13.72 -2.82 27.92
N ALA A 23 13.60 -4.13 27.74
CA ALA A 23 14.68 -4.93 27.20
C ALA A 23 15.09 -4.30 25.86
N THR A 24 16.33 -3.79 25.77
CA THR A 24 16.92 -3.38 24.50
C THR A 24 16.91 -4.63 23.61
N PRO A 25 16.16 -4.66 22.50
CA PRO A 25 16.22 -5.78 21.59
C PRO A 25 17.67 -5.86 21.08
N SER A 26 18.33 -6.98 21.33
CA SER A 26 19.60 -7.29 20.67
C SER A 26 19.36 -7.20 19.16
N PRO A 27 20.20 -6.51 18.38
CA PRO A 27 20.04 -6.46 16.94
C PRO A 27 20.17 -7.89 16.41
N THR A 28 19.05 -8.52 16.10
CA THR A 28 19.04 -9.75 15.31
C THR A 28 19.71 -9.39 13.99
N PRO A 29 20.76 -10.10 13.55
CA PRO A 29 21.25 -9.93 12.20
C PRO A 29 20.08 -10.22 11.27
N VAL A 30 19.58 -9.16 10.62
CA VAL A 30 18.61 -9.30 9.53
C VAL A 30 19.31 -10.19 8.51
N PRO A 31 18.74 -11.34 8.11
CA PRO A 31 19.26 -12.02 6.94
C PRO A 31 19.16 -11.01 5.80
N THR A 32 20.32 -10.53 5.34
CA THR A 32 20.43 -9.79 4.10
C THR A 32 19.93 -10.74 3.03
N SER A 33 18.63 -10.70 2.76
CA SER A 33 18.07 -11.24 1.54
C SER A 33 18.55 -10.31 0.44
N THR A 34 19.79 -10.52 0.03
CA THR A 34 20.24 -10.23 -1.33
C THR A 34 19.55 -11.24 -2.25
N ALA A 35 18.21 -11.30 -2.21
CA ALA A 35 17.49 -11.54 -3.43
C ALA A 35 17.65 -10.23 -4.19
N ALA A 36 18.77 -10.11 -4.90
CA ALA A 36 18.73 -9.38 -6.15
C ALA A 36 17.47 -9.90 -6.84
N VAL A 37 16.46 -9.03 -6.97
CA VAL A 37 15.54 -9.17 -8.07
C VAL A 37 16.45 -9.00 -9.27
N GLU A 38 17.02 -10.12 -9.71
CA GLU A 38 17.49 -10.25 -11.07
C GLU A 38 16.28 -9.82 -11.86
N ALA A 39 16.36 -8.63 -12.45
CA ALA A 39 15.50 -8.23 -13.52
C ALA A 39 15.82 -9.22 -14.64
N GLY A 40 15.27 -10.44 -14.51
CA GLY A 40 15.21 -11.39 -15.58
C GLY A 40 14.67 -10.62 -16.78
N PRO A 41 15.24 -10.83 -17.98
CA PRO A 41 14.78 -10.10 -19.15
C PRO A 41 13.28 -10.26 -19.18
N VAL A 42 12.56 -9.14 -19.11
CA VAL A 42 11.12 -9.12 -19.31
C VAL A 42 10.96 -9.50 -20.78
N GLN A 43 10.92 -10.80 -21.06
CA GLN A 43 10.47 -11.34 -22.33
C GLN A 43 8.95 -11.17 -22.35
N GLY A 44 8.49 -9.93 -22.34
CA GLY A 44 7.24 -9.62 -22.98
C GLY A 44 7.37 -10.02 -24.45
N PRO A 45 6.28 -10.39 -25.14
CA PRO A 45 6.35 -10.53 -26.58
C PRO A 45 6.93 -9.22 -27.12
N THR A 46 8.10 -9.30 -27.74
CA THR A 46 8.59 -8.25 -28.63
C THR A 46 7.53 -8.14 -29.72
N ALA A 47 6.53 -7.30 -29.48
CA ALA A 47 5.71 -6.78 -30.54
C ALA A 47 6.68 -5.98 -31.39
N THR A 48 7.24 -6.62 -32.42
CA THR A 48 7.83 -5.93 -33.55
C THR A 48 6.79 -4.92 -33.97
N LEU A 49 7.04 -3.64 -33.67
CA LEU A 49 6.28 -2.55 -34.24
C LEU A 49 6.59 -2.59 -35.73
N VAL A 50 5.83 -3.40 -36.47
CA VAL A 50 5.71 -3.23 -37.91
C VAL A 50 5.12 -1.84 -38.06
N PRO A 51 5.84 -0.88 -38.65
CA PRO A 51 5.25 0.43 -38.92
C PRO A 51 4.01 0.16 -39.79
N PRO A 52 2.81 0.62 -39.40
CA PRO A 52 1.65 0.42 -40.24
C PRO A 52 1.93 1.08 -41.59
N ALA A 53 1.84 0.28 -42.65
CA ALA A 53 1.85 0.81 -44.01
C ALA A 53 0.78 1.92 -44.07
N ALA A 54 1.20 3.13 -44.45
CA ALA A 54 0.34 4.29 -44.57
C ALA A 54 -0.76 3.97 -45.59
N THR A 55 -1.90 3.49 -45.09
CA THR A 55 -3.11 3.25 -45.85
C THR A 55 -4.08 4.34 -45.45
N ALA A 56 -4.41 5.16 -46.45
CA ALA A 56 -5.40 6.23 -46.54
C ALA A 56 -6.25 6.51 -45.29
N THR A 57 -6.23 7.79 -44.88
CA THR A 57 -7.15 8.45 -43.95
C THR A 57 -8.62 8.04 -44.17
N PRO A 58 -9.25 7.33 -43.21
CA PRO A 58 -10.70 7.36 -43.06
C PRO A 58 -11.09 8.58 -42.21
N GLY A 59 -12.19 9.21 -42.58
CA GLY A 59 -12.60 10.55 -42.16
C GLY A 59 -12.57 10.83 -40.66
N ALA A 60 -12.42 12.12 -40.36
CA ALA A 60 -12.54 12.70 -39.03
C ALA A 60 -13.80 12.18 -38.32
N SER A 61 -13.60 11.17 -37.47
CA SER A 61 -14.55 10.78 -36.45
C SER A 61 -14.44 11.84 -35.37
N THR A 62 -15.52 12.60 -35.15
CA THR A 62 -15.68 13.47 -34.00
C THR A 62 -15.58 12.60 -32.75
N ALA A 63 -14.37 12.50 -32.19
CA ALA A 63 -14.14 11.83 -30.93
C ALA A 63 -15.09 12.44 -29.89
N PRO A 64 -15.86 11.63 -29.14
CA PRO A 64 -16.64 12.15 -28.04
C PRO A 64 -15.70 12.89 -27.11
N THR A 65 -16.05 14.13 -26.78
CA THR A 65 -15.35 14.95 -25.81
C THR A 65 -15.29 14.17 -24.50
N THR A 66 -14.17 13.46 -24.31
CA THR A 66 -13.89 12.78 -23.05
C THR A 66 -13.79 13.90 -22.03
N PRO A 67 -14.64 13.95 -20.99
CA PRO A 67 -14.47 14.93 -19.93
C PRO A 67 -13.04 14.78 -19.41
N PRO A 68 -12.35 15.89 -19.07
CA PRO A 68 -10.99 15.81 -18.58
C PRO A 68 -10.95 14.78 -17.46
N PHE A 69 -10.07 13.77 -17.60
CA PHE A 69 -9.81 12.78 -16.57
C PHE A 69 -9.24 13.54 -15.38
N ALA A 70 -10.12 14.00 -14.50
CA ALA A 70 -9.71 14.61 -13.25
C ALA A 70 -8.89 13.55 -12.52
N PRO A 71 -7.62 13.81 -12.15
CA PRO A 71 -6.83 12.81 -11.46
C PRO A 71 -7.56 12.44 -10.16
N ALA A 72 -8.06 11.21 -10.09
CA ALA A 72 -8.75 10.64 -8.93
C ALA A 72 -7.86 10.58 -7.66
N VAL A 73 -6.61 11.03 -7.78
CA VAL A 73 -5.54 11.03 -6.76
C VAL A 73 -5.97 11.69 -5.45
N GLN A 74 -6.99 12.56 -5.46
CA GLN A 74 -7.43 13.32 -4.28
C GLN A 74 -8.76 12.86 -3.66
N ALA A 75 -9.44 11.88 -4.24
CA ALA A 75 -10.71 11.41 -3.68
C ALA A 75 -10.47 10.74 -2.30
N PRO A 76 -11.35 10.99 -1.31
CA PRO A 76 -11.25 10.32 -0.02
C PRO A 76 -11.43 8.81 -0.22
N LEU A 77 -10.66 8.04 0.53
CA LEU A 77 -10.73 6.59 0.47
C LEU A 77 -12.02 6.10 1.15
N SER A 78 -12.75 5.19 0.50
CA SER A 78 -13.97 4.63 1.08
C SER A 78 -13.67 3.96 2.42
N LYS A 79 -14.58 4.16 3.38
CA LYS A 79 -14.53 3.56 4.72
C LYS A 79 -15.65 2.53 4.90
N ASP A 80 -16.31 2.12 3.82
CA ASP A 80 -17.40 1.16 3.87
C ASP A 80 -16.89 -0.19 4.37
N ALA A 81 -17.74 -0.91 5.08
CA ALA A 81 -17.41 -2.24 5.60
C ALA A 81 -18.67 -3.08 5.84
N ASN A 82 -18.51 -4.39 5.79
CA ASN A 82 -19.48 -5.40 6.19
C ASN A 82 -18.76 -6.50 7.02
N SER A 83 -19.43 -7.62 7.29
CA SER A 83 -18.87 -8.72 8.09
C SER A 83 -17.64 -9.40 7.47
N TYR A 84 -17.45 -9.29 6.16
CA TYR A 84 -16.40 -9.99 5.41
C TYR A 84 -15.45 -9.06 4.67
N PHE A 85 -15.78 -7.76 4.57
CA PHE A 85 -15.01 -6.81 3.79
C PHE A 85 -14.90 -5.46 4.48
N ALA A 86 -13.73 -4.83 4.40
CA ALA A 86 -13.49 -3.46 4.79
C ALA A 86 -12.74 -2.72 3.69
N ALA A 87 -13.27 -1.57 3.29
CA ALA A 87 -12.63 -0.72 2.30
C ALA A 87 -11.32 -0.11 2.83
N SER A 88 -10.43 0.23 1.90
CA SER A 88 -9.05 0.65 2.19
C SER A 88 -8.93 1.85 3.11
N GLY A 89 -9.94 2.75 3.18
CA GLY A 89 -9.96 3.86 4.12
C GLY A 89 -9.98 3.47 5.60
N LYS A 90 -10.37 2.23 5.93
CA LYS A 90 -10.23 1.68 7.29
C LYS A 90 -8.78 1.32 7.60
N CYS A 91 -8.04 0.82 6.61
CA CYS A 91 -6.63 0.38 6.75
C CYS A 91 -5.67 1.58 6.81
N VAL A 92 -5.91 2.61 5.98
CA VAL A 92 -5.05 3.80 5.91
C VAL A 92 -4.94 4.52 7.25
N ARG A 93 -5.92 4.39 8.16
CA ARG A 93 -5.85 4.97 9.51
C ARG A 93 -4.57 4.57 10.26
N CYS A 94 -4.12 3.33 10.10
CA CYS A 94 -2.96 2.80 10.83
C CYS A 94 -1.73 2.59 9.94
N HIS A 95 -1.91 2.54 8.61
CA HIS A 95 -0.85 2.25 7.64
C HIS A 95 -0.35 3.51 6.90
N VAL A 96 -0.56 4.69 7.48
CA VAL A 96 -0.10 5.99 6.97
C VAL A 96 0.84 6.64 7.99
N GLY A 97 1.86 7.36 7.54
CA GLY A 97 2.79 8.09 8.41
C GLY A 97 3.70 7.20 9.26
N LEU A 98 3.87 5.93 8.88
CA LEU A 98 4.80 5.02 9.54
C LEU A 98 6.23 5.40 9.16
N ARG A 99 7.15 5.27 10.11
CA ARG A 99 8.59 5.53 9.92
C ARG A 99 9.42 4.36 10.41
N ASP A 100 10.55 4.13 9.73
CA ASP A 100 11.52 3.13 10.17
C ASP A 100 12.47 3.70 11.26
N GLN A 101 13.45 2.89 11.68
CA GLN A 101 14.41 3.30 12.73
C GLN A 101 15.35 4.42 12.30
N SER A 102 15.53 4.64 10.99
CA SER A 102 16.30 5.77 10.46
C SER A 102 15.47 7.06 10.38
N GLY A 103 14.16 6.96 10.63
CA GLY A 103 13.21 8.07 10.49
C GLY A 103 12.67 8.24 9.07
N ALA A 104 12.97 7.32 8.15
CA ALA A 104 12.43 7.36 6.80
C ALA A 104 10.95 6.94 6.79
N GLU A 105 10.12 7.63 6.00
CA GLU A 105 8.70 7.30 5.83
C GLU A 105 8.54 5.98 5.07
N VAL A 106 7.86 5.02 5.70
CA VAL A 106 7.49 3.72 5.16
C VAL A 106 5.97 3.63 5.09
N ASN A 107 5.38 4.39 4.18
CA ASN A 107 3.93 4.55 4.09
C ASN A 107 3.30 3.58 3.07
N GLN A 108 2.79 2.45 3.55
CA GLN A 108 2.18 1.42 2.70
C GLN A 108 0.89 1.91 2.06
N ALA A 109 0.13 2.77 2.74
CA ALA A 109 -1.07 3.37 2.16
C ALA A 109 -0.75 4.19 0.92
N THR A 110 0.32 4.99 0.95
CA THR A 110 0.76 5.80 -0.20
C THR A 110 1.22 4.90 -1.35
N LEU A 111 2.06 3.91 -1.07
CA LEU A 111 2.59 3.00 -2.09
C LEU A 111 1.47 2.16 -2.75
N TRP A 112 0.54 1.63 -1.96
CA TRP A 112 -0.59 0.86 -2.47
C TRP A 112 -1.50 1.72 -3.36
N ARG A 113 -1.83 2.95 -2.94
CA ARG A 113 -2.71 3.86 -3.73
C ARG A 113 -2.13 4.22 -5.10
N ALA A 114 -0.80 4.23 -5.22
CA ALA A 114 -0.12 4.49 -6.48
C ALA A 114 -0.07 3.26 -7.41
N SER A 115 -0.44 2.06 -6.92
CA SER A 115 -0.37 0.84 -7.70
C SER A 115 -1.53 0.69 -8.70
N PRO A 116 -1.35 -0.07 -9.80
CA PRO A 116 -2.45 -0.46 -10.67
C PRO A 116 -3.56 -1.21 -9.93
N MET A 117 -3.21 -2.01 -8.92
CA MET A 117 -4.17 -2.79 -8.12
C MET A 117 -5.21 -1.89 -7.43
N ALA A 118 -4.78 -0.77 -6.86
CA ALA A 118 -5.69 0.16 -6.19
C ALA A 118 -6.62 0.92 -7.15
N ASN A 119 -6.27 0.94 -8.45
CA ASN A 119 -6.97 1.68 -9.49
C ASN A 119 -7.67 0.78 -10.52
N ALA A 120 -7.60 -0.55 -10.37
CA ALA A 120 -8.15 -1.53 -11.31
C ALA A 120 -9.63 -1.30 -11.66
N ALA A 121 -10.43 -0.83 -10.69
CA ALA A 121 -11.85 -0.56 -10.89
C ALA A 121 -12.15 0.71 -11.69
N VAL A 122 -11.17 1.58 -11.94
CA VAL A 122 -11.35 2.86 -12.64
C VAL A 122 -10.38 3.07 -13.81
N ASP A 123 -9.36 2.22 -13.94
CA ASP A 123 -8.41 2.27 -15.04
C ASP A 123 -9.04 1.67 -16.32
N PRO A 124 -9.29 2.48 -17.35
CA PRO A 124 -9.92 1.99 -18.57
C PRO A 124 -9.03 1.02 -19.36
N TYR A 125 -7.70 1.12 -19.24
CA TYR A 125 -6.79 0.21 -19.91
C TYR A 125 -6.83 -1.17 -19.26
N TYR A 126 -6.83 -1.21 -17.92
CA TYR A 126 -7.00 -2.46 -17.17
C TYR A 126 -8.34 -3.13 -17.48
N GLN A 127 -9.44 -2.36 -17.47
CA GLN A 127 -10.76 -2.88 -17.79
C GLN A 127 -10.86 -3.43 -19.22
N ALA A 128 -10.26 -2.74 -20.20
CA ALA A 128 -10.22 -3.21 -21.58
C ALA A 128 -9.45 -4.53 -21.73
N ALA A 129 -8.31 -4.67 -21.03
CA ALA A 129 -7.55 -5.92 -21.02
C ALA A 129 -8.37 -7.08 -20.44
N VAL A 130 -9.00 -6.91 -19.27
CA VAL A 130 -9.86 -7.93 -18.65
C VAL A 130 -11.05 -8.28 -19.55
N SER A 131 -11.63 -7.29 -20.24
CA SER A 131 -12.75 -7.52 -21.15
C SER A 131 -12.38 -8.32 -22.39
N ASN A 132 -11.08 -8.38 -22.74
CA ASN A 132 -10.58 -9.24 -23.81
C ASN A 132 -10.29 -10.69 -23.33
N GLU A 133 -10.33 -10.95 -22.03
CA GLU A 133 -10.07 -12.27 -21.43
C GLU A 133 -11.35 -13.06 -21.12
N ILE A 134 -12.52 -12.42 -21.18
CA ILE A 134 -13.85 -12.99 -20.94
C ILE A 134 -14.60 -13.24 -22.24
#